data_AF-A0A654CMR1-F1
#
_entry.id   AF-A0A654CMR1-F1
#
_cell.length_a   1.000
_cell.length_b   1.000
_cell.length_c   1.000
_cell.angle_alpha   90.00
_cell.angle_beta   90.00
_cell.angle_gamma   90.00
#
_symmetry.space_group_name_H-M   'P 1'
#
loop_
_entity.id
_entity.type
_entity.pdbx_description
1 polymer ?
#
loop_
_entity_poly.entity_id
_entity_poly.type
_entity_poly.pdbx_seq_one_letter_code
_entity_poly.pdbx_strand_id
1 'polypeptide(L)'
;MPDRWNEKNMSGYVPNDRGKRPAPVIEPYNGDFDKQPPRPLVLAKQPETTPEKAQPVGCVFAKSCNLPNGVINHNNPGGFVPLEQLKDYGDWAVLGTGTVIRAGGTPLQLIGSSTAATTIASRLGGALSLGLIEGGAMMAAGAVLGTIGMLLPNTTSADSALYTKEQYYGLTLGRTRVRVHVQQLSADTINAYGFYTGRKPEWETAQVIAATPRGEQFVADLGQGIEVIWTPAADPNELGIPALEGAPKLPSVWVYPPTEQSNKALVNPVHPPDYQDAIIWFPATDIPPIYVVLSVRNQPGVVTGQGQDVTGIWLADAGKALGSPIPSHIADQLRGREFSRFDDFREAFWQAVGNDSQLSSQFIVNNRLRMLAGKAPKVRKADVAGKRTSFELHHIEKVSEGGEVYDVDNLGVTTPKHHIDLHRGL
;
A
#
# COMPACT_ATOMS: atom_id res chain seq x y z
N MET A 1 42.39 46.29 30.90
CA MET A 1 43.37 46.26 29.80
C MET A 1 43.34 44.86 29.19
N PRO A 2 43.19 44.74 27.86
CA PRO A 2 42.75 43.52 27.17
C PRO A 2 43.91 42.78 26.48
N ASP A 3 43.67 41.51 26.11
CA ASP A 3 44.32 40.69 25.05
C ASP A 3 44.08 39.20 25.42
N ARG A 4 43.72 38.21 24.57
CA ARG A 4 43.67 38.01 23.11
C ARG A 4 42.89 36.70 22.82
N TRP A 5 42.63 36.47 21.52
CA TRP A 5 42.39 35.19 20.82
C TRP A 5 40.94 34.68 20.82
N ASN A 6 40.32 34.22 19.72
CA ASN A 6 40.65 34.16 18.30
C ASN A 6 39.37 33.71 17.53
N GLU A 7 39.47 33.64 16.20
CA GLU A 7 38.60 32.89 15.24
C GLU A 7 37.54 33.64 14.40
N LYS A 8 38.03 34.08 13.23
CA LYS A 8 37.62 33.64 11.89
C LYS A 8 36.14 33.73 11.45
N ASN A 9 35.96 34.63 10.49
CA ASN A 9 35.17 34.49 9.25
C ASN A 9 33.67 34.22 9.34
N MET A 10 32.89 35.26 9.65
CA MET A 10 31.50 35.35 9.21
C MET A 10 31.40 36.08 7.85
N SER A 11 30.92 35.33 6.86
CA SER A 11 29.94 35.69 5.84
C SER A 11 29.88 37.16 5.39
N GLY A 12 30.30 37.40 4.14
CA GLY A 12 30.12 38.67 3.44
C GLY A 12 28.64 39.05 3.33
N TYR A 13 28.25 40.09 4.07
CA TYR A 13 27.02 40.83 3.86
C TYR A 13 27.39 42.16 3.22
N VAL A 14 27.00 42.37 1.96
CA VAL A 14 27.11 43.67 1.27
C VAL A 14 25.75 44.36 1.36
N PRO A 15 25.62 45.50 2.07
CA PRO A 15 24.37 46.25 2.13
C PRO A 15 23.98 46.78 0.75
N ASN A 16 22.72 46.56 0.36
CA ASN A 16 22.18 46.93 -0.94
C ASN A 16 21.60 48.36 -0.89
N ASP A 17 22.44 49.37 -1.09
CA ASP A 17 22.06 50.80 -1.11
C ASP A 17 21.37 51.21 -2.43
N ARG A 18 20.20 50.61 -2.73
CA ARG A 18 19.41 50.93 -3.95
C ARG A 18 18.87 52.37 -4.01
N GLY A 19 18.94 53.12 -2.91
CA GLY A 19 18.43 54.50 -2.84
C GLY A 19 19.42 55.60 -3.28
N LYS A 20 20.67 55.26 -3.63
CA LYS A 20 21.73 56.25 -3.92
C LYS A 20 22.35 56.17 -5.32
N ARG A 21 21.77 55.42 -6.27
CA ARG A 21 22.30 55.40 -7.65
C ARG A 21 21.79 56.62 -8.43
N PRO A 22 22.68 57.48 -8.97
CA PRO A 22 22.27 58.54 -9.89
C PRO A 22 21.65 57.92 -11.15
N ALA A 23 20.63 58.58 -11.70
CA ALA A 23 19.97 58.12 -12.93
C ALA A 23 20.98 58.10 -14.10
N PRO A 24 20.95 57.07 -14.96
CA PRO A 24 21.85 57.00 -16.11
C PRO A 24 21.60 58.17 -17.06
N VAL A 25 22.68 58.78 -17.55
CA VAL A 25 22.62 59.81 -18.58
C VAL A 25 22.14 59.14 -19.87
N ILE A 26 21.02 59.59 -20.40
CA ILE A 26 20.48 59.10 -21.67
C ILE A 26 21.27 59.76 -22.79
N GLU A 27 22.11 59.00 -23.49
CA GLU A 27 22.76 59.47 -24.70
C GLU A 27 21.72 59.65 -25.82
N PRO A 28 21.80 60.73 -26.63
CA PRO A 28 20.87 60.94 -27.72
C PRO A 28 21.02 59.85 -28.80
N TYR A 29 19.88 59.37 -29.30
CA TYR A 29 19.79 58.32 -30.30
C TYR A 29 20.61 58.65 -31.55
N ASN A 30 21.58 57.78 -31.87
CA ASN A 30 22.56 58.02 -32.93
C ASN A 30 22.17 57.43 -34.31
N GLY A 31 20.97 56.85 -34.44
CA GLY A 31 20.43 56.38 -35.72
C GLY A 31 21.10 55.13 -36.31
N ASP A 32 21.96 54.44 -35.55
CA ASP A 32 22.66 53.25 -36.03
C ASP A 32 21.75 52.02 -36.18
N PHE A 33 20.64 51.98 -35.44
CA PHE A 33 19.68 50.88 -35.51
C PHE A 33 18.93 50.85 -36.86
N ASP A 34 18.65 52.02 -37.43
CA ASP A 34 17.91 52.16 -38.70
C ASP A 34 18.78 51.86 -39.94
N LYS A 35 20.10 51.71 -39.76
CA LYS A 35 21.06 51.39 -40.83
C LYS A 35 21.40 49.90 -40.92
N GLN A 36 20.76 49.05 -40.14
CA GLN A 36 21.01 47.60 -40.19
C GLN A 36 20.34 46.99 -41.44
N PRO A 37 21.07 46.23 -42.28
CA PRO A 37 20.47 45.51 -43.39
C PRO A 37 19.53 44.40 -42.85
N PRO A 38 18.43 44.08 -43.57
CA PRO A 38 17.50 43.03 -43.15
C PRO A 38 18.22 41.67 -43.06
N ARG A 39 18.14 41.01 -41.90
CA ARG A 39 18.66 39.63 -41.73
C ARG A 39 17.75 38.64 -42.46
N PRO A 40 18.27 37.80 -43.38
CA PRO A 40 17.50 36.70 -43.93
C PRO A 40 17.23 35.64 -42.85
N LEU A 41 15.97 35.27 -42.67
CA LEU A 41 15.58 34.09 -41.89
C LEU A 41 15.90 32.83 -42.70
N VAL A 42 17.10 32.27 -42.52
CA VAL A 42 17.44 30.95 -43.03
C VAL A 42 16.96 29.91 -42.02
N LEU A 43 15.82 29.28 -42.31
CA LEU A 43 15.38 28.09 -41.57
C LEU A 43 16.26 26.91 -42.00
N ALA A 44 17.32 26.62 -41.22
CA ALA A 44 18.09 25.41 -41.46
C ALA A 44 17.21 24.18 -41.21
N LYS A 45 16.89 23.42 -42.26
CA LYS A 45 16.33 22.06 -42.12
C LYS A 45 17.35 21.22 -41.35
N GLN A 46 17.01 20.79 -40.14
CA GLN A 46 17.76 19.78 -39.43
C GLN A 46 17.76 18.47 -40.25
N PRO A 47 18.90 17.77 -40.36
CA PRO A 47 18.93 16.44 -40.97
C PRO A 47 18.05 15.49 -40.16
N GLU A 48 17.21 14.71 -40.86
CA GLU A 48 16.42 13.63 -40.27
C GLU A 48 17.35 12.62 -39.60
N THR A 49 17.43 12.66 -38.27
CA THR A 49 18.03 11.57 -37.50
C THR A 49 17.03 10.44 -37.45
N THR A 50 17.44 9.28 -37.96
CA THR A 50 16.77 7.98 -37.78
C THR A 50 16.33 7.86 -36.32
N PRO A 51 15.08 7.47 -36.01
CA PRO A 51 14.61 7.47 -34.63
C PRO A 51 15.40 6.44 -33.81
N GLU A 52 16.35 6.97 -33.06
CA GLU A 52 17.02 6.30 -31.95
C GLU A 52 15.92 5.89 -30.95
N LYS A 53 15.91 4.61 -30.57
CA LYS A 53 14.89 4.02 -29.68
C LYS A 53 14.75 4.87 -28.42
N ALA A 54 13.63 5.57 -28.31
CA ALA A 54 13.28 6.33 -27.12
C ALA A 54 13.21 5.38 -25.90
N GLN A 55 14.16 5.51 -24.97
CA GLN A 55 13.99 4.93 -23.64
C GLN A 55 12.92 5.74 -22.87
N PRO A 56 11.99 5.09 -22.15
CA PRO A 56 10.73 5.73 -21.74
C PRO A 56 10.88 6.59 -20.48
N VAL A 57 10.51 7.86 -20.60
CA VAL A 57 10.39 8.80 -19.48
C VAL A 57 9.02 8.58 -18.80
N GLY A 58 8.99 7.80 -17.71
CA GLY A 58 7.93 7.90 -16.69
C GLY A 58 6.57 7.21 -16.93
N CYS A 59 6.50 6.07 -17.63
CA CYS A 59 5.26 5.29 -17.74
C CYS A 59 4.73 4.77 -16.38
N VAL A 60 3.43 4.48 -16.31
CA VAL A 60 2.72 3.97 -15.12
C VAL A 60 1.73 2.87 -15.49
N PHE A 61 1.41 2.00 -14.53
CA PHE A 61 0.38 0.97 -14.65
C PHE A 61 -1.02 1.59 -14.69
N ALA A 62 -1.31 2.46 -13.73
CA ALA A 62 -2.60 3.16 -13.63
C ALA A 62 -2.39 4.63 -13.24
N LYS A 63 -3.26 5.49 -13.76
CA LYS A 63 -3.39 6.92 -13.42
C LYS A 63 -4.86 7.33 -13.48
N SER A 64 -5.18 8.44 -12.81
CA SER A 64 -6.51 9.04 -12.87
C SER A 64 -6.86 9.45 -14.31
N CYS A 65 -8.06 9.08 -14.76
CA CYS A 65 -8.62 9.51 -16.05
C CYS A 65 -8.98 10.99 -16.07
N ASN A 66 -8.97 11.66 -14.92
CA ASN A 66 -9.15 13.12 -14.83
C ASN A 66 -7.88 13.89 -15.23
N LEU A 67 -6.75 13.21 -15.44
CA LEU A 67 -5.49 13.81 -15.90
C LEU A 67 -5.36 13.72 -17.42
N PRO A 68 -4.85 14.77 -18.10
CA PRO A 68 -4.59 14.73 -19.55
C PRO A 68 -3.67 13.58 -19.98
N ASN A 69 -3.77 13.18 -21.26
CA ASN A 69 -2.88 12.19 -21.88
C ASN A 69 -1.40 12.51 -21.59
N GLY A 70 -0.62 11.51 -21.19
CA GLY A 70 0.81 11.67 -20.89
C GLY A 70 1.10 12.25 -19.50
N VAL A 71 0.10 12.80 -18.80
CA VAL A 71 0.27 13.41 -17.48
C VAL A 71 -0.05 12.38 -16.38
N ILE A 72 0.96 12.01 -15.60
CA ILE A 72 0.82 11.00 -14.53
C ILE A 72 0.54 11.58 -13.15
N ASN A 73 0.75 12.87 -12.94
CA ASN A 73 0.67 13.50 -11.62
C ASN A 73 -0.36 14.63 -11.58
N HIS A 74 -1.08 14.75 -10.47
CA HIS A 74 -1.76 16.00 -10.13
C HIS A 74 -0.72 17.10 -9.82
N ASN A 75 -0.61 18.06 -10.74
CA ASN A 75 0.33 19.16 -10.65
C ASN A 75 -0.39 20.49 -10.43
N ASN A 76 -0.88 20.69 -9.20
CA ASN A 76 -1.48 21.95 -8.77
C ASN A 76 -0.43 22.82 -8.04
N PRO A 77 -0.40 24.15 -8.26
CA PRO A 77 0.57 25.07 -7.64
C PRO A 77 0.63 25.01 -6.11
N GLY A 78 -0.47 24.63 -5.45
CA GLY A 78 -0.55 24.45 -3.99
C GLY A 78 -0.29 23.02 -3.50
N GLY A 79 0.16 22.11 -4.36
CA GLY A 79 0.34 20.70 -4.00
C GLY A 79 -0.95 19.91 -3.77
N PHE A 80 -2.11 20.50 -4.06
CA PHE A 80 -3.42 19.88 -3.90
C PHE A 80 -3.56 18.63 -4.78
N VAL A 81 -4.02 17.54 -4.17
CA VAL A 81 -4.40 16.29 -4.83
C VAL A 81 -5.86 16.01 -4.45
N PRO A 82 -6.78 15.85 -5.43
CA PRO A 82 -8.18 15.62 -5.15
C PRO A 82 -8.41 14.25 -4.48
N LEU A 83 -9.49 14.15 -3.71
CA LEU A 83 -10.07 12.86 -3.33
C LEU A 83 -10.87 12.35 -4.54
N GLU A 84 -10.50 11.18 -5.04
CA GLU A 84 -11.09 10.59 -6.25
C GLU A 84 -11.70 9.22 -5.93
N GLN A 85 -12.53 8.70 -6.82
CA GLN A 85 -13.02 7.32 -6.69
C GLN A 85 -12.00 6.37 -7.32
N LEU A 86 -11.92 5.13 -6.82
CA LEU A 86 -11.02 4.14 -7.42
C LEU A 86 -11.36 3.86 -8.90
N LYS A 87 -12.63 4.01 -9.28
CA LYS A 87 -13.07 3.88 -10.68
C LYS A 87 -12.39 4.89 -11.62
N ASP A 88 -11.93 6.02 -11.10
CA ASP A 88 -11.26 7.05 -11.89
C ASP A 88 -9.85 6.58 -12.32
N TYR A 89 -9.30 5.54 -11.68
CA TYR A 89 -7.99 4.96 -12.01
C TYR A 89 -8.09 3.69 -12.87
N GLY A 90 -9.26 3.05 -12.90
CA GLY A 90 -9.47 1.76 -13.55
C GLY A 90 -10.76 1.09 -13.10
N ASP A 91 -11.19 0.10 -13.87
CA ASP A 91 -12.21 -0.82 -13.38
C ASP A 91 -11.63 -1.65 -12.24
N TRP A 92 -12.41 -1.89 -11.19
CA TRP A 92 -11.95 -2.65 -10.04
C TRP A 92 -12.99 -3.63 -9.55
N ALA A 93 -12.53 -4.67 -8.88
CA ALA A 93 -13.36 -5.63 -8.18
C ALA A 93 -12.71 -6.04 -6.85
N VAL A 94 -13.53 -6.28 -5.84
CA VAL A 94 -13.16 -6.98 -4.61
C VAL A 94 -13.75 -8.38 -4.72
N LEU A 95 -12.88 -9.38 -4.62
CA LEU A 95 -13.22 -10.79 -4.80
C LEU A 95 -12.82 -11.59 -3.56
N GLY A 96 -13.62 -12.59 -3.20
CA GLY A 96 -13.33 -13.49 -2.08
C GLY A 96 -13.47 -14.95 -2.50
N THR A 97 -12.75 -15.85 -1.84
CA THR A 97 -12.83 -17.28 -2.14
C THR A 97 -14.07 -17.96 -1.57
N GLY A 98 -14.71 -17.36 -0.55
CA GLY A 98 -15.88 -17.90 0.18
C GLY A 98 -15.61 -19.20 0.96
N THR A 99 -14.55 -19.90 0.60
CA THR A 99 -14.11 -21.19 1.13
C THR A 99 -12.58 -21.20 1.21
N VAL A 100 -12.06 -22.20 1.91
CA VAL A 100 -10.63 -22.36 2.17
C VAL A 100 -9.86 -22.48 0.84
N ILE A 101 -8.74 -21.75 0.73
CA ILE A 101 -7.82 -21.83 -0.40
C ILE A 101 -7.20 -23.24 -0.42
N ARG A 102 -7.22 -23.89 -1.58
CA ARG A 102 -6.65 -25.24 -1.76
C ARG A 102 -5.47 -25.24 -2.71
N ALA A 103 -4.63 -26.26 -2.58
CA ALA A 103 -3.68 -26.62 -3.63
C ALA A 103 -4.45 -26.91 -4.93
N GLY A 104 -4.06 -26.26 -6.02
CA GLY A 104 -4.74 -26.33 -7.32
C GLY A 104 -5.77 -25.22 -7.60
N GLY A 105 -6.09 -24.38 -6.62
CA GLY A 105 -6.89 -23.19 -6.82
C GLY A 105 -8.32 -23.27 -6.26
N THR A 106 -8.74 -22.19 -5.60
CA THR A 106 -10.10 -21.93 -5.16
C THR A 106 -10.64 -20.73 -5.94
N PRO A 107 -11.77 -20.87 -6.66
CA PRO A 107 -12.36 -19.79 -7.46
C PRO A 107 -12.65 -18.53 -6.66
N LEU A 108 -12.39 -17.38 -7.27
CA LEU A 108 -12.73 -16.08 -6.71
C LEU A 108 -14.15 -15.66 -7.12
N GLN A 109 -14.93 -15.26 -6.14
CA GLN A 109 -16.32 -14.83 -6.28
C GLN A 109 -16.45 -13.34 -5.97
N LEU A 110 -17.39 -12.67 -6.63
CA LEU A 110 -17.58 -11.23 -6.56
C LEU A 110 -18.20 -10.80 -5.23
N ILE A 111 -17.51 -9.89 -4.53
CA ILE A 111 -18.04 -9.16 -3.37
C ILE A 111 -18.59 -7.80 -3.80
N GLY A 112 -17.88 -7.09 -4.67
CA GLY A 112 -18.33 -5.83 -5.25
C GLY A 112 -17.36 -5.30 -6.32
N SER A 113 -17.83 -4.41 -7.18
CA SER A 113 -17.05 -3.89 -8.32
C SER A 113 -17.47 -2.47 -8.73
N SER A 114 -16.63 -1.81 -9.53
CA SER A 114 -16.94 -0.51 -10.14
C SER A 114 -17.96 -0.58 -11.28
N THR A 115 -18.06 -1.73 -11.94
CA THR A 115 -18.86 -1.98 -13.14
C THR A 115 -19.47 -3.39 -13.07
N ALA A 116 -20.25 -3.78 -14.07
CA ALA A 116 -20.85 -5.11 -14.14
C ALA A 116 -19.78 -6.22 -14.12
N ALA A 117 -20.08 -7.34 -13.45
CA ALA A 117 -19.21 -8.50 -13.32
C ALA A 117 -18.77 -9.05 -14.70
N THR A 118 -19.68 -9.02 -15.67
CA THR A 118 -19.43 -9.44 -17.05
C THR A 118 -18.41 -8.55 -17.74
N THR A 119 -18.45 -7.23 -17.54
CA THR A 119 -17.44 -6.30 -18.06
C THR A 119 -16.05 -6.61 -17.51
N ILE A 120 -15.94 -6.88 -16.20
CA ILE A 120 -14.68 -7.29 -15.59
C ILE A 120 -14.20 -8.62 -16.19
N ALA A 121 -15.08 -9.62 -16.29
CA ALA A 121 -14.75 -10.93 -16.86
C ALA A 121 -14.30 -10.83 -18.33
N SER A 122 -14.97 -10.02 -19.15
CA SER A 122 -14.59 -9.75 -20.53
C SER A 122 -13.20 -9.15 -20.66
N ARG A 123 -12.82 -8.25 -19.74
CA ARG A 123 -11.47 -7.67 -19.71
C ARG A 123 -10.41 -8.67 -19.23
N LEU A 124 -10.79 -9.61 -18.36
CA LEU A 124 -9.91 -10.69 -17.90
C LEU A 124 -9.79 -11.82 -18.93
N GLY A 125 -10.76 -12.00 -19.83
CA GLY A 125 -10.78 -13.11 -20.79
C GLY A 125 -10.82 -14.50 -20.14
N GLY A 126 -11.20 -14.59 -18.86
CA GLY A 126 -11.11 -15.81 -18.07
C GLY A 126 -11.49 -15.60 -16.60
N ALA A 127 -11.25 -16.63 -15.80
CA ALA A 127 -11.56 -16.65 -14.37
C ALA A 127 -10.28 -16.60 -13.52
N LEU A 128 -10.38 -16.00 -12.34
CA LEU A 128 -9.30 -15.96 -11.35
C LEU A 128 -9.60 -16.90 -10.18
N SER A 129 -8.55 -17.49 -9.63
CA SER A 129 -8.56 -18.31 -8.42
C SER A 129 -7.36 -17.97 -7.56
N LEU A 130 -7.43 -18.25 -6.25
CA LEU A 130 -6.25 -18.27 -5.38
C LEU A 130 -5.85 -19.71 -5.12
N GLY A 131 -4.56 -20.02 -5.25
CA GLY A 131 -3.99 -21.33 -4.93
C GLY A 131 -2.99 -21.26 -3.79
N LEU A 132 -2.82 -22.37 -3.09
CA LEU A 132 -1.67 -22.58 -2.22
C LEU A 132 -0.55 -23.29 -3.00
N ILE A 133 0.67 -22.81 -2.86
CA ILE A 133 1.87 -23.40 -3.45
C ILE A 133 2.32 -24.58 -2.58
N GLU A 134 2.53 -25.74 -3.17
CA GLU A 134 3.00 -26.93 -2.46
C GLU A 134 4.34 -26.66 -1.75
N GLY A 135 4.41 -27.01 -0.46
CA GLY A 135 5.58 -26.74 0.39
C GLY A 135 5.75 -25.26 0.79
N GLY A 136 4.86 -24.36 0.38
CA GLY A 136 4.85 -22.96 0.81
C GLY A 136 4.35 -22.78 2.25
N ALA A 137 4.75 -21.68 2.91
CA ALA A 137 4.43 -21.41 4.32
C ALA A 137 2.92 -21.50 4.63
N MET A 138 2.06 -20.94 3.77
CA MET A 138 0.61 -20.98 3.96
C MET A 138 -0.03 -22.37 3.86
N MET A 139 0.66 -23.37 3.28
CA MET A 139 0.18 -24.77 3.34
C MET A 139 0.31 -25.36 4.75
N ALA A 140 1.27 -24.88 5.55
CA ALA A 140 1.48 -25.33 6.92
C ALA A 140 0.56 -24.60 7.93
N ALA A 141 0.18 -23.35 7.62
CA ALA A 141 -0.64 -22.48 8.48
C ALA A 141 -2.12 -22.92 8.61
N GLY A 142 -2.56 -23.93 7.84
CA GLY A 142 -3.92 -24.47 7.93
C GLY A 142 -4.94 -23.80 7.01
N ALA A 143 -6.19 -23.71 7.44
CA ALA A 143 -7.31 -23.31 6.58
C ALA A 143 -7.38 -21.78 6.36
N VAL A 144 -6.95 -21.30 5.19
CA VAL A 144 -6.94 -19.88 4.84
C VAL A 144 -8.13 -19.48 3.96
N LEU A 145 -8.86 -18.41 4.32
CA LEU A 145 -9.75 -17.70 3.38
C LEU A 145 -9.00 -16.56 2.72
N GLY A 146 -9.22 -16.36 1.41
CA GLY A 146 -8.58 -15.30 0.66
C GLY A 146 -9.56 -14.22 0.21
N THR A 147 -9.15 -12.97 0.34
CA THR A 147 -9.82 -11.84 -0.31
C THR A 147 -8.81 -11.02 -1.07
N ILE A 148 -9.14 -10.63 -2.29
CA ILE A 148 -8.32 -9.72 -3.10
C ILE A 148 -9.06 -8.44 -3.46
N GLY A 149 -8.29 -7.36 -3.55
CA GLY A 149 -8.66 -6.19 -4.35
C GLY A 149 -7.96 -6.28 -5.71
N MET A 150 -8.70 -6.07 -6.79
CA MET A 150 -8.17 -6.08 -8.15
C MET A 150 -8.46 -4.76 -8.85
N LEU A 151 -7.48 -4.24 -9.59
CA LEU A 151 -7.61 -3.07 -10.46
C LEU A 151 -7.14 -3.40 -11.88
N LEU A 152 -7.98 -3.07 -12.84
CA LEU A 152 -7.73 -3.11 -14.28
C LEU A 152 -7.60 -1.66 -14.77
N PRO A 153 -6.43 -1.23 -15.25
CA PRO A 153 -6.19 0.18 -15.57
C PRO A 153 -7.12 0.65 -16.69
N ASN A 154 -7.43 1.94 -16.77
CA ASN A 154 -8.26 2.50 -17.83
C ASN A 154 -7.54 2.47 -19.19
N THR A 155 -7.60 1.33 -19.89
CA THR A 155 -6.98 1.11 -21.21
C THR A 155 -7.94 1.38 -22.37
N THR A 156 -9.16 1.84 -22.09
CA THR A 156 -10.19 2.13 -23.10
C THR A 156 -9.91 3.43 -23.88
N SER A 157 -9.05 4.31 -23.35
CA SER A 157 -8.49 5.45 -24.06
C SER A 157 -6.98 5.29 -24.21
N ALA A 158 -6.45 5.62 -25.39
CA ALA A 158 -5.01 5.59 -25.63
C ALA A 158 -4.33 6.71 -24.82
N ASP A 159 -3.72 6.36 -23.70
CA ASP A 159 -2.89 7.25 -22.90
C ASP A 159 -1.42 6.83 -23.01
N SER A 160 -0.59 7.73 -23.52
CA SER A 160 0.86 7.56 -23.73
C SER A 160 1.65 7.38 -22.44
N ALA A 161 1.04 7.67 -21.28
CA ALA A 161 1.65 7.44 -19.99
C ALA A 161 1.53 5.99 -19.50
N LEU A 162 0.68 5.16 -20.09
CA LEU A 162 0.52 3.77 -19.65
C LEU A 162 1.68 2.91 -20.15
N TYR A 163 2.03 1.88 -19.37
CA TYR A 163 2.99 0.88 -19.82
C TYR A 163 2.49 0.15 -21.07
N THR A 164 3.41 -0.03 -22.02
CA THR A 164 3.25 -0.91 -23.19
C THR A 164 3.59 -2.35 -22.84
N LYS A 165 3.11 -3.31 -23.64
CA LYS A 165 3.38 -4.75 -23.44
C LYS A 165 4.88 -5.04 -23.46
N GLU A 166 5.63 -4.37 -24.35
CA GLU A 166 7.07 -4.51 -24.51
C GLU A 166 7.84 -4.03 -23.28
N GLN A 167 7.34 -2.99 -22.61
CA GLN A 167 7.99 -2.47 -21.40
C GLN A 167 7.90 -3.46 -20.24
N TYR A 168 6.80 -4.22 -20.10
CA TYR A 168 6.66 -5.18 -19.01
C TYR A 168 7.72 -6.29 -19.00
N TYR A 169 8.30 -6.65 -20.15
CA TYR A 169 9.40 -7.62 -20.22
C TYR A 169 10.63 -7.21 -19.41
N GLY A 170 10.85 -5.91 -19.20
CA GLY A 170 12.00 -5.37 -18.45
C GLY A 170 11.68 -4.91 -17.03
N LEU A 171 10.43 -5.07 -16.55
CA LEU A 171 10.01 -4.54 -15.26
C LEU A 171 10.00 -5.64 -14.18
N THR A 172 10.75 -5.41 -13.11
CA THR A 172 10.58 -6.12 -11.83
C THR A 172 9.78 -5.29 -10.82
N LEU A 173 9.82 -3.96 -10.99
CA LEU A 173 9.02 -2.99 -10.24
C LEU A 173 8.29 -2.07 -11.23
N GLY A 174 6.98 -1.93 -11.06
CA GLY A 174 6.11 -1.15 -11.91
C GLY A 174 5.57 0.06 -11.14
N ARG A 175 5.70 1.24 -11.73
CA ARG A 175 5.14 2.47 -11.17
C ARG A 175 3.63 2.46 -11.32
N THR A 176 2.89 2.87 -10.30
CA THR A 176 1.43 3.07 -10.34
C THR A 176 1.08 4.34 -9.58
N ARG A 177 -0.02 5.01 -9.94
CA ARG A 177 -0.52 6.20 -9.23
C ARG A 177 -1.56 5.92 -8.15
N VAL A 178 -1.95 4.66 -8.03
CA VAL A 178 -2.83 4.18 -6.98
C VAL A 178 -2.33 2.85 -6.44
N ARG A 179 -2.37 2.68 -5.13
CA ARG A 179 -2.19 1.41 -4.42
C ARG A 179 -3.43 1.16 -3.59
N VAL A 180 -4.00 -0.03 -3.71
CA VAL A 180 -5.28 -0.38 -3.07
C VAL A 180 -5.00 -1.25 -1.86
N HIS A 181 -5.79 -1.06 -0.81
CA HIS A 181 -5.87 -1.93 0.34
C HIS A 181 -7.28 -2.49 0.45
N VAL A 182 -7.36 -3.76 0.80
CA VAL A 182 -8.62 -4.42 1.15
C VAL A 182 -8.45 -5.08 2.49
N GLN A 183 -9.43 -4.91 3.36
CA GLN A 183 -9.45 -5.50 4.68
C GLN A 183 -10.90 -5.79 5.07
N GLN A 184 -11.19 -7.04 5.41
CA GLN A 184 -12.50 -7.37 5.96
C GLN A 184 -12.54 -6.98 7.45
N LEU A 185 -13.48 -6.09 7.79
CA LEU A 185 -13.65 -5.49 9.12
C LEU A 185 -14.59 -6.29 10.04
N SER A 186 -15.49 -7.10 9.46
CA SER A 186 -16.37 -8.03 10.17
C SER A 186 -16.91 -9.08 9.17
N ALA A 187 -17.67 -10.06 9.64
CA ALA A 187 -18.34 -11.02 8.76
C ALA A 187 -19.16 -10.32 7.64
N ASP A 188 -19.84 -9.23 7.99
CA ASP A 188 -20.78 -8.54 7.09
C ASP A 188 -20.22 -7.29 6.43
N THR A 189 -18.99 -6.88 6.75
CA THR A 189 -18.43 -5.61 6.25
C THR A 189 -16.98 -5.77 5.81
N ILE A 190 -16.75 -5.35 4.56
CA ILE A 190 -15.42 -5.24 3.99
C ILE A 190 -15.09 -3.77 3.75
N ASN A 191 -13.85 -3.41 4.02
CA ASN A 191 -13.32 -2.09 3.74
C ASN A 191 -12.30 -2.17 2.61
N ALA A 192 -12.42 -1.26 1.66
CA ALA A 192 -11.43 -1.09 0.61
C ALA A 192 -11.20 0.41 0.40
N TYR A 193 -9.94 0.79 0.21
CA TYR A 193 -9.55 2.16 -0.10
C TYR A 193 -8.23 2.15 -0.87
N GLY A 194 -7.99 3.20 -1.64
CA GLY A 194 -6.72 3.43 -2.30
C GLY A 194 -5.98 4.62 -1.71
N PHE A 195 -4.66 4.66 -1.92
CA PHE A 195 -3.86 5.86 -1.75
C PHE A 195 -3.28 6.31 -3.07
N TYR A 196 -3.35 7.62 -3.32
CA TYR A 196 -2.61 8.24 -4.41
C TYR A 196 -1.12 8.26 -4.07
N THR A 197 -0.29 7.80 -5.01
CA THR A 197 1.13 7.55 -4.74
C THR A 197 2.06 8.67 -5.23
N GLY A 198 1.64 9.48 -6.21
CA GLY A 198 2.54 10.39 -6.96
C GLY A 198 3.13 11.57 -6.18
N ARG A 199 3.00 11.60 -4.86
CA ARG A 199 3.64 12.56 -3.94
C ARG A 199 4.51 11.86 -2.87
N LYS A 200 4.63 10.54 -2.95
CA LYS A 200 5.37 9.69 -2.01
C LYS A 200 6.12 8.62 -2.79
N PRO A 201 7.40 8.87 -3.13
CA PRO A 201 8.22 7.96 -3.94
C PRO A 201 8.20 6.51 -3.44
N GLU A 202 8.18 6.31 -2.12
CA GLU A 202 8.14 5.01 -1.46
C GLU A 202 6.82 4.23 -1.69
N TRP A 203 5.78 4.89 -2.20
CA TRP A 203 4.48 4.26 -2.53
C TRP A 203 4.31 4.00 -4.02
N GLU A 204 5.16 4.60 -4.86
CA GLU A 204 4.93 4.66 -6.31
C GLU A 204 5.11 3.32 -7.02
N THR A 205 5.84 2.36 -6.45
CA THR A 205 6.23 1.12 -7.15
C THR A 205 5.69 -0.14 -6.49
N ALA A 206 5.01 -0.99 -7.26
CA ALA A 206 4.61 -2.35 -6.87
C ALA A 206 5.47 -3.39 -7.61
N GLN A 207 5.55 -4.60 -7.08
CA GLN A 207 6.22 -5.71 -7.77
C GLN A 207 5.52 -6.03 -9.09
N VAL A 208 6.27 -6.34 -10.13
CA VAL A 208 5.75 -6.81 -11.41
C VAL A 208 6.06 -8.29 -11.54
N ILE A 209 5.02 -9.09 -11.77
CA ILE A 209 5.10 -10.56 -11.80
C ILE A 209 4.57 -11.04 -13.14
N ALA A 210 5.42 -11.73 -13.89
CA ALA A 210 5.01 -12.39 -15.12
C ALA A 210 4.26 -13.68 -14.78
N ALA A 211 3.02 -13.79 -15.23
CA ALA A 211 2.25 -15.02 -15.10
C ALA A 211 2.87 -16.09 -16.03
N THR A 212 3.17 -17.25 -15.45
CA THR A 212 3.82 -18.36 -16.17
C THR A 212 2.80 -19.47 -16.48
N PRO A 213 2.89 -20.12 -17.65
CA PRO A 213 1.95 -21.19 -18.00
C PRO A 213 2.14 -22.42 -17.11
N ARG A 214 1.02 -22.98 -16.63
CA ARG A 214 0.92 -24.25 -15.90
C ARG A 214 -0.25 -25.05 -16.46
N GLY A 215 0.04 -25.93 -17.42
CA GLY A 215 -1.01 -26.61 -18.19
C GLY A 215 -1.82 -25.60 -19.02
N GLU A 216 -3.13 -25.59 -18.84
CA GLU A 216 -4.05 -24.63 -19.47
C GLU A 216 -4.22 -23.33 -18.67
N GLN A 217 -3.57 -23.22 -17.51
CA GLN A 217 -3.65 -22.07 -16.61
C GLN A 217 -2.40 -21.21 -16.66
N PHE A 218 -2.48 -20.01 -16.10
CA PHE A 218 -1.33 -19.14 -15.84
C PHE A 218 -1.25 -18.81 -14.37
N VAL A 219 -0.04 -18.85 -13.80
CA VAL A 219 0.19 -18.65 -12.37
C VAL A 219 1.17 -17.53 -12.10
N ALA A 220 0.85 -16.76 -11.07
CA ALA A 220 1.71 -15.71 -10.53
C ALA A 220 1.80 -15.89 -9.01
N ASP A 221 3.01 -16.15 -8.51
CA ASP A 221 3.29 -16.24 -7.07
C ASP A 221 3.20 -14.83 -6.46
N LEU A 222 2.24 -14.61 -5.55
CA LEU A 222 2.07 -13.35 -4.80
C LEU A 222 2.93 -13.32 -3.52
N GLY A 223 3.83 -14.29 -3.36
CA GLY A 223 4.55 -14.58 -2.14
C GLY A 223 3.71 -15.39 -1.16
N GLN A 224 4.34 -15.83 -0.07
CA GLN A 224 3.66 -16.53 1.04
C GLN A 224 3.11 -17.90 0.72
N GLY A 225 3.57 -18.51 -0.37
CA GLY A 225 2.97 -19.75 -0.82
C GLY A 225 1.53 -19.54 -1.28
N ILE A 226 1.14 -18.33 -1.67
CA ILE A 226 -0.14 -18.03 -2.31
C ILE A 226 0.13 -17.57 -3.73
N GLU A 227 -0.58 -18.17 -4.67
CA GLU A 227 -0.52 -17.82 -6.08
C GLU A 227 -1.89 -17.34 -6.57
N VAL A 228 -1.87 -16.40 -7.51
CA VAL A 228 -3.03 -16.10 -8.35
C VAL A 228 -2.96 -17.00 -9.57
N ILE A 229 -4.06 -17.70 -9.80
CA ILE A 229 -4.24 -18.58 -10.95
C ILE A 229 -5.26 -17.93 -11.86
N TRP A 230 -4.88 -17.68 -13.11
CA TRP A 230 -5.80 -17.28 -14.16
C TRP A 230 -6.06 -18.46 -15.10
N THR A 231 -7.34 -18.73 -15.36
CA THR A 231 -7.77 -19.76 -16.32
C THR A 231 -8.49 -19.06 -17.47
N PRO A 232 -7.97 -19.13 -18.72
CA PRO A 232 -8.67 -18.63 -19.89
C PRO A 232 -10.07 -19.22 -20.00
N ALA A 233 -11.04 -18.44 -20.46
CA ALA A 233 -12.37 -18.96 -20.75
C ALA A 233 -12.36 -19.86 -21.98
N ALA A 234 -13.06 -21.00 -21.90
CA ALA A 234 -13.25 -21.90 -23.05
C ALA A 234 -14.13 -21.24 -24.14
N ASP A 235 -15.18 -20.51 -23.73
CA ASP A 235 -16.00 -19.69 -24.61
C ASP A 235 -16.00 -18.22 -24.12
N PRO A 236 -15.53 -17.26 -24.93
CA PRO A 236 -15.60 -15.83 -24.61
C PRO A 236 -17.01 -15.29 -24.36
N ASN A 237 -18.06 -16.00 -24.78
CA ASN A 237 -19.46 -15.59 -24.59
C ASN A 237 -20.03 -16.02 -23.23
N GLU A 238 -19.38 -16.94 -22.50
CA GLU A 238 -19.81 -17.42 -21.19
C GLU A 238 -19.01 -16.76 -20.04
N LEU A 239 -18.49 -15.56 -20.26
CA LEU A 239 -17.69 -14.83 -19.28
C LEU A 239 -18.55 -14.22 -18.17
N GLY A 240 -18.24 -14.57 -16.92
CA GLY A 240 -18.85 -13.98 -15.74
C GLY A 240 -18.02 -14.26 -14.48
N ILE A 241 -18.24 -13.45 -13.45
CA ILE A 241 -17.69 -13.70 -12.11
C ILE A 241 -18.88 -14.03 -11.20
N PRO A 242 -18.95 -15.25 -10.64
CA PRO A 242 -20.06 -15.63 -9.76
C PRO A 242 -20.07 -14.75 -8.52
N ALA A 243 -21.26 -14.36 -8.05
CA ALA A 243 -21.39 -13.59 -6.80
C ALA A 243 -21.05 -14.47 -5.58
N LEU A 244 -20.42 -13.88 -4.58
CA LEU A 244 -20.21 -14.55 -3.29
C LEU A 244 -21.53 -14.56 -2.51
N GLU A 245 -22.00 -15.75 -2.13
CA GLU A 245 -23.20 -15.87 -1.31
C GLU A 245 -22.94 -15.26 0.07
N GLY A 246 -23.86 -14.42 0.55
CA GLY A 246 -23.67 -13.68 1.79
C GLY A 246 -22.55 -12.64 1.74
N ALA A 247 -22.20 -12.14 0.54
CA ALA A 247 -21.13 -11.15 0.37
C ALA A 247 -21.26 -9.98 1.36
N PRO A 248 -20.16 -9.60 2.03
CA PRO A 248 -20.17 -8.46 2.94
C PRO A 248 -20.45 -7.18 2.17
N LYS A 249 -21.04 -6.20 2.87
CA LYS A 249 -21.27 -4.87 2.30
C LYS A 249 -19.94 -4.20 1.99
N LEU A 250 -19.80 -3.73 0.76
CA LEU A 250 -18.67 -2.94 0.28
C LEU A 250 -19.10 -1.49 0.07
N PRO A 251 -18.60 -0.54 0.89
CA PRO A 251 -18.81 0.89 0.68
C PRO A 251 -18.13 1.41 -0.61
N SER A 252 -18.42 2.66 -0.98
CA SER A 252 -17.70 3.35 -2.04
C SER A 252 -16.19 3.37 -1.78
N VAL A 253 -15.42 2.93 -2.77
CA VAL A 253 -13.96 2.85 -2.68
C VAL A 253 -13.33 4.14 -3.19
N TRP A 254 -12.66 4.87 -2.29
CA TRP A 254 -12.02 6.15 -2.57
C TRP A 254 -10.50 6.03 -2.63
N VAL A 255 -9.87 6.88 -3.42
CA VAL A 255 -8.42 7.06 -3.52
C VAL A 255 -8.04 8.33 -2.79
N TYR A 256 -7.40 8.16 -1.64
CA TYR A 256 -7.07 9.25 -0.74
C TYR A 256 -5.73 9.90 -1.12
N PRO A 257 -5.63 11.24 -1.06
CA PRO A 257 -4.35 11.91 -1.19
C PRO A 257 -3.46 11.56 0.02
N PRO A 258 -2.12 11.53 -0.11
CA PRO A 258 -1.20 11.11 0.93
C PRO A 258 -0.99 12.20 2.00
N THR A 259 -2.07 12.66 2.63
CA THR A 259 -2.08 13.75 3.62
C THR A 259 -2.47 13.25 5.00
N GLU A 260 -2.11 14.00 6.04
CA GLU A 260 -2.59 13.70 7.39
C GLU A 260 -4.12 13.71 7.48
N GLN A 261 -4.81 14.60 6.75
CA GLN A 261 -6.26 14.66 6.76
C GLN A 261 -6.90 13.36 6.27
N SER A 262 -6.34 12.75 5.23
CA SER A 262 -6.75 11.42 4.77
C SER A 262 -6.55 10.35 5.82
N ASN A 263 -5.40 10.38 6.51
CA ASN A 263 -5.13 9.47 7.63
C ASN A 263 -6.09 9.68 8.80
N LYS A 264 -6.66 10.89 8.93
CA LYS A 264 -7.71 11.17 9.92
C LYS A 264 -9.09 10.67 9.46
N ALA A 265 -9.35 10.59 8.15
CA ALA A 265 -10.63 10.08 7.65
C ALA A 265 -10.74 8.55 7.76
N LEU A 266 -9.63 7.84 7.66
CA LEU A 266 -9.58 6.37 7.73
C LEU A 266 -9.35 5.88 9.17
N VAL A 267 -9.99 4.77 9.53
CA VAL A 267 -9.78 4.08 10.81
C VAL A 267 -8.57 3.15 10.66
N ASN A 268 -7.46 3.47 11.34
CA ASN A 268 -6.21 2.70 11.33
C ASN A 268 -5.75 2.27 9.92
N PRO A 269 -5.50 3.21 8.99
CA PRO A 269 -5.09 2.85 7.64
C PRO A 269 -3.74 2.13 7.65
N VAL A 270 -3.66 1.06 6.85
CA VAL A 270 -2.41 0.46 6.42
C VAL A 270 -1.95 1.21 5.19
N HIS A 271 -0.64 1.45 5.04
CA HIS A 271 -0.08 2.20 3.94
C HIS A 271 0.81 1.29 3.08
N PRO A 272 1.01 1.61 1.79
CA PRO A 272 2.16 1.07 1.07
C PRO A 272 3.46 1.50 1.79
N PRO A 273 4.55 0.74 1.69
CA PRO A 273 4.71 -0.50 0.91
C PRO A 273 4.25 -1.77 1.63
N ASP A 274 3.61 -1.68 2.81
CA ASP A 274 3.24 -2.84 3.66
C ASP A 274 2.13 -3.74 3.07
N TYR A 275 1.73 -3.50 1.83
CA TYR A 275 0.71 -4.29 1.14
C TYR A 275 1.36 -5.54 0.54
N GLN A 276 0.62 -6.65 0.54
CA GLN A 276 0.97 -7.81 -0.27
C GLN A 276 0.28 -7.68 -1.61
N ASP A 277 0.91 -6.95 -2.53
CA ASP A 277 0.32 -6.59 -3.81
C ASP A 277 1.33 -6.61 -4.95
N ALA A 278 0.81 -6.83 -6.15
CA ALA A 278 1.61 -6.92 -7.35
C ALA A 278 0.82 -6.50 -8.58
N ILE A 279 1.56 -6.07 -9.60
CA ILE A 279 1.09 -5.99 -10.97
C ILE A 279 1.40 -7.33 -11.63
N ILE A 280 0.37 -8.08 -11.98
CA ILE A 280 0.50 -9.34 -12.71
C ILE A 280 0.28 -9.04 -14.19
N TRP A 281 1.19 -9.48 -15.04
CA TRP A 281 1.07 -9.36 -16.49
C TRP A 281 1.22 -10.73 -17.15
N PHE A 282 0.67 -10.88 -18.36
CA PHE A 282 0.50 -12.18 -19.01
C PHE A 282 1.23 -12.19 -20.37
N PRO A 283 2.53 -12.53 -20.42
CA PRO A 283 3.36 -12.33 -21.62
C PRO A 283 2.86 -13.10 -22.84
N ALA A 284 2.34 -14.31 -22.62
CA ALA A 284 1.90 -15.23 -23.67
C ALA A 284 0.44 -15.02 -24.10
N THR A 285 -0.21 -13.95 -23.65
CA THR A 285 -1.63 -13.67 -23.95
C THR A 285 -1.83 -12.19 -24.28
N ASP A 286 -3.02 -11.82 -24.73
CA ASP A 286 -3.38 -10.43 -25.02
C ASP A 286 -4.25 -9.78 -23.93
N ILE A 287 -4.42 -10.45 -22.79
CA ILE A 287 -5.15 -9.86 -21.67
C ILE A 287 -4.31 -8.75 -21.03
N PRO A 288 -4.94 -7.63 -20.64
CA PRO A 288 -4.22 -6.52 -20.01
C PRO A 288 -3.63 -6.95 -18.66
N PRO A 289 -2.53 -6.33 -18.22
CA PRO A 289 -2.01 -6.52 -16.89
C PRO A 289 -3.03 -6.09 -15.85
N ILE A 290 -3.03 -6.78 -14.71
CA ILE A 290 -3.90 -6.52 -13.57
C ILE A 290 -3.06 -6.16 -12.35
N TYR A 291 -3.60 -5.33 -11.48
CA TYR A 291 -3.02 -5.11 -10.16
C TYR A 291 -3.88 -5.83 -9.13
N VAL A 292 -3.23 -6.56 -8.23
CA VAL A 292 -3.88 -7.38 -7.19
C VAL A 292 -3.25 -7.06 -5.85
N VAL A 293 -4.08 -6.86 -4.83
CA VAL A 293 -3.68 -6.83 -3.41
C VAL A 293 -4.38 -7.97 -2.67
N LEU A 294 -3.61 -8.71 -1.87
CA LEU A 294 -4.08 -9.85 -1.09
C LEU A 294 -4.33 -9.46 0.38
N SER A 295 -5.43 -9.97 0.93
CA SER A 295 -5.74 -9.92 2.36
C SER A 295 -6.09 -11.31 2.87
N VAL A 296 -5.24 -11.83 3.77
CA VAL A 296 -5.35 -13.17 4.39
C VAL A 296 -5.52 -13.12 5.91
N ARG A 297 -5.78 -11.95 6.50
CA ARG A 297 -5.79 -11.74 7.97
C ARG A 297 -7.06 -12.20 8.71
N ASN A 298 -8.02 -12.83 8.03
CA ASN A 298 -9.25 -13.34 8.65
C ASN A 298 -9.32 -14.86 8.58
N GLN A 299 -8.28 -15.50 9.14
CA GLN A 299 -8.29 -16.92 9.38
C GLN A 299 -8.84 -17.17 10.78
N PRO A 300 -9.82 -18.05 10.97
CA PRO A 300 -9.98 -18.73 12.23
C PRO A 300 -8.69 -19.46 12.59
N GLY A 301 -8.24 -19.35 13.83
CA GLY A 301 -7.04 -20.03 14.28
C GLY A 301 -7.01 -20.23 15.78
N VAL A 302 -6.23 -21.22 16.19
CA VAL A 302 -6.04 -21.58 17.59
C VAL A 302 -4.81 -20.85 18.10
N VAL A 303 -4.90 -20.25 19.29
CA VAL A 303 -3.76 -19.59 19.91
C VAL A 303 -2.70 -20.63 20.30
N THR A 304 -1.49 -20.46 19.77
CA THR A 304 -0.30 -21.28 20.04
C THR A 304 0.81 -20.41 20.65
N GLY A 305 1.97 -20.99 20.95
CA GLY A 305 3.10 -20.29 21.55
C GLY A 305 3.09 -20.26 23.07
N GLN A 306 4.27 -20.03 23.67
CA GLN A 306 4.46 -20.05 25.12
C GLN A 306 4.35 -18.67 25.76
N GLY A 307 4.67 -17.61 25.02
CA GLY A 307 4.96 -16.30 25.57
C GLY A 307 6.30 -16.31 26.33
N GLN A 308 6.61 -15.20 26.99
CA GLN A 308 7.84 -15.04 27.75
C GLN A 308 7.55 -14.56 29.17
N ASP A 309 8.40 -14.96 30.11
CA ASP A 309 8.36 -14.41 31.46
C ASP A 309 8.86 -12.97 31.44
N VAL A 310 8.01 -12.06 31.94
CA VAL A 310 8.29 -10.63 31.95
C VAL A 310 8.56 -10.18 33.39
N THR A 311 9.69 -9.52 33.60
CA THR A 311 10.07 -8.95 34.90
C THR A 311 10.05 -7.42 34.86
N GLY A 312 9.61 -6.78 35.94
CA GLY A 312 9.56 -5.32 36.02
C GLY A 312 8.41 -4.71 35.23
N ILE A 313 8.65 -3.57 34.57
CA ILE A 313 7.62 -2.85 33.80
C ILE A 313 7.52 -3.46 32.40
N TRP A 314 6.46 -4.22 32.15
CA TRP A 314 6.33 -5.05 30.95
C TRP A 314 6.40 -4.24 29.64
N LEU A 315 5.67 -3.12 29.54
CA LEU A 315 5.65 -2.29 28.32
C LEU A 315 6.73 -1.21 28.29
N ALA A 316 7.77 -1.28 29.14
CA ALA A 316 8.86 -0.31 29.10
C ALA A 316 9.68 -0.40 27.81
N ASP A 317 9.79 -1.59 27.23
CA ASP A 317 10.59 -1.86 26.02
C ASP A 317 9.75 -2.03 24.75
N ALA A 318 8.46 -1.74 24.80
CA ALA A 318 7.56 -1.72 23.63
C ALA A 318 7.98 -0.70 22.55
N GLY A 319 8.88 0.24 22.88
CA GLY A 319 9.49 1.18 21.94
C GLY A 319 10.90 0.79 21.46
N LYS A 320 11.31 -0.47 21.61
CA LYS A 320 12.65 -0.96 21.29
C LYS A 320 12.57 -2.33 20.63
N ALA A 321 13.67 -2.74 19.97
CA ALA A 321 13.84 -4.08 19.38
C ALA A 321 12.57 -4.54 18.63
N LEU A 322 12.03 -5.72 18.93
CA LEU A 322 10.82 -6.26 18.31
C LEU A 322 9.52 -5.94 19.09
N GLY A 323 9.59 -5.04 20.08
CA GLY A 323 8.54 -4.77 21.04
C GLY A 323 8.62 -5.65 22.30
N SER A 324 7.68 -5.46 23.22
CA SER A 324 7.56 -6.26 24.43
C SER A 324 6.90 -7.61 24.11
N PRO A 325 7.45 -8.75 24.55
CA PRO A 325 6.85 -10.06 24.26
C PRO A 325 5.51 -10.24 24.98
N ILE A 326 4.71 -11.20 24.51
CA ILE A 326 3.48 -11.60 25.19
C ILE A 326 3.82 -12.31 26.52
N PRO A 327 3.29 -11.88 27.68
CA PRO A 327 3.56 -12.54 28.95
C PRO A 327 3.06 -13.98 28.96
N SER A 328 3.88 -14.92 29.45
CA SER A 328 3.59 -16.36 29.52
C SER A 328 2.24 -16.68 30.17
N HIS A 329 1.98 -16.12 31.36
CA HIS A 329 0.71 -16.32 32.07
C HIS A 329 -0.52 -15.70 31.39
N ILE A 330 -0.35 -14.76 30.46
CA ILE A 330 -1.43 -14.25 29.60
C ILE A 330 -1.61 -15.18 28.41
N ALA A 331 -0.51 -15.66 27.81
CA ALA A 331 -0.55 -16.66 26.76
C ALA A 331 -1.27 -17.92 27.24
N ASP A 332 -1.00 -18.41 28.45
CA ASP A 332 -1.67 -19.58 29.05
C ASP A 332 -3.20 -19.46 29.11
N GLN A 333 -3.73 -18.25 29.33
CA GLN A 333 -5.19 -18.00 29.38
C GLN A 333 -5.84 -18.03 27.99
N LEU A 334 -5.04 -17.81 26.94
CA LEU A 334 -5.51 -17.71 25.57
C LEU A 334 -5.20 -18.97 24.78
N ARG A 335 -4.13 -19.70 25.12
CA ARG A 335 -3.62 -20.88 24.41
C ARG A 335 -4.71 -21.95 24.28
N GLY A 336 -4.82 -22.52 23.08
CA GLY A 336 -5.81 -23.55 22.77
C GLY A 336 -7.21 -22.99 22.51
N ARG A 337 -7.46 -21.69 22.70
CA ARG A 337 -8.71 -21.05 22.29
C ARG A 337 -8.67 -20.73 20.80
N GLU A 338 -9.81 -20.94 20.14
CA GLU A 338 -9.99 -20.57 18.75
C GLU A 338 -10.60 -19.18 18.63
N PHE A 339 -10.10 -18.39 17.69
CA PHE A 339 -10.65 -17.09 17.32
C PHE A 339 -10.87 -17.05 15.83
N SER A 340 -12.04 -16.57 15.38
CA SER A 340 -12.37 -16.45 13.96
C SER A 340 -11.67 -15.25 13.29
N ARG A 341 -11.20 -14.29 14.08
CA ARG A 341 -10.53 -13.07 13.62
C ARG A 341 -9.44 -12.63 14.58
N PHE A 342 -8.36 -12.08 14.05
CA PHE A 342 -7.25 -11.56 14.87
C PHE A 342 -7.68 -10.39 15.78
N ASP A 343 -8.68 -9.60 15.38
CA ASP A 343 -9.21 -8.51 16.22
C ASP A 343 -9.94 -9.06 17.46
N ASP A 344 -10.61 -10.20 17.35
CA ASP A 344 -11.28 -10.87 18.48
C ASP A 344 -10.24 -11.42 19.46
N PHE A 345 -9.14 -11.98 18.93
CA PHE A 345 -7.97 -12.35 19.72
C PHE A 345 -7.36 -11.12 20.43
N ARG A 346 -7.14 -10.02 19.70
CA ARG A 346 -6.60 -8.77 20.26
C ARG A 346 -7.50 -8.25 21.39
N GLU A 347 -8.82 -8.32 21.23
CA GLU A 347 -9.77 -7.93 22.26
C GLU A 347 -9.63 -8.79 23.53
N ALA A 348 -9.67 -10.11 23.36
CA ALA A 348 -9.51 -11.06 24.46
C ALA A 348 -8.14 -10.93 25.15
N PHE A 349 -7.09 -10.66 24.39
CA PHE A 349 -5.75 -10.39 24.91
C PHE A 349 -5.74 -9.19 25.86
N TRP A 350 -6.29 -8.05 25.43
CA TRP A 350 -6.32 -6.88 26.31
C TRP A 350 -7.26 -7.05 27.50
N GLN A 351 -8.34 -7.82 27.38
CA GLN A 351 -9.18 -8.18 28.53
C GLN A 351 -8.39 -9.03 29.54
N ALA A 352 -7.64 -10.03 29.09
CA ALA A 352 -6.80 -10.86 29.95
C ALA A 352 -5.77 -10.01 30.71
N VAL A 353 -5.06 -9.11 30.01
CA VAL A 353 -4.12 -8.16 30.64
C VAL A 353 -4.84 -7.21 31.62
N GLY A 354 -6.04 -6.75 31.29
CA GLY A 354 -6.83 -5.87 32.15
C GLY A 354 -7.31 -6.55 33.44
N ASN A 355 -7.56 -7.85 33.39
CA ASN A 355 -7.96 -8.67 34.54
C ASN A 355 -6.76 -9.18 35.36
N ASP A 356 -5.56 -9.20 34.78
CA ASP A 356 -4.36 -9.56 35.51
C ASP A 356 -3.93 -8.43 36.47
N SER A 357 -3.97 -8.70 37.77
CA SER A 357 -3.68 -7.68 38.78
C SER A 357 -2.23 -7.19 38.77
N GLN A 358 -1.27 -8.05 38.39
CA GLN A 358 0.15 -7.71 38.35
C GLN A 358 0.46 -6.77 37.18
N LEU A 359 0.00 -7.10 35.97
CA LEU A 359 0.19 -6.30 34.76
C LEU A 359 -0.68 -5.05 34.78
N SER A 360 -1.97 -5.17 35.08
CA SER A 360 -2.89 -4.02 35.07
C SER A 360 -2.49 -2.95 36.09
N SER A 361 -1.85 -3.33 37.21
CA SER A 361 -1.37 -2.39 38.22
C SER A 361 -0.37 -1.36 37.67
N GLN A 362 0.34 -1.69 36.59
CA GLN A 362 1.33 -0.82 35.95
C GLN A 362 0.70 0.32 35.14
N PHE A 363 -0.62 0.27 34.90
CA PHE A 363 -1.34 1.23 34.08
C PHE A 363 -2.17 2.20 34.93
N ILE A 364 -2.39 3.41 34.40
CA ILE A 364 -3.35 4.36 34.96
C ILE A 364 -4.78 3.82 34.84
N VAL A 365 -5.68 4.29 35.71
CA VAL A 365 -7.08 3.85 35.80
C VAL A 365 -7.79 3.86 34.43
N ASN A 366 -7.65 4.93 33.65
CA ASN A 366 -8.27 5.02 32.34
C ASN A 366 -7.81 3.93 31.37
N ASN A 367 -6.53 3.53 31.42
CA ASN A 367 -6.02 2.45 30.59
C ASN A 367 -6.49 1.08 31.09
N ARG A 368 -6.60 0.87 32.40
CA ARG A 368 -7.20 -0.35 32.96
C ARG A 368 -8.64 -0.53 32.47
N LEU A 369 -9.47 0.51 32.57
CA LEU A 369 -10.86 0.48 32.09
C LEU A 369 -10.97 0.20 30.59
N ARG A 370 -10.03 0.72 29.78
CA ARG A 370 -9.97 0.42 28.35
C ARG A 370 -9.67 -1.05 28.09
N MET A 371 -8.67 -1.61 28.78
CA MET A 371 -8.27 -3.00 28.64
C MET A 371 -9.38 -3.96 29.06
N LEU A 372 -10.08 -3.67 30.16
CA LEU A 372 -11.27 -4.42 30.59
C LEU A 372 -12.40 -4.39 29.55
N ALA A 373 -12.49 -3.32 28.76
CA ALA A 373 -13.41 -3.20 27.63
C ALA A 373 -12.80 -3.69 26.29
N GLY A 374 -11.72 -4.49 26.33
CA GLY A 374 -11.10 -5.08 25.14
C GLY A 374 -10.29 -4.13 24.24
N LYS A 375 -10.08 -2.90 24.71
CA LYS A 375 -9.34 -1.87 23.96
C LYS A 375 -7.91 -1.80 24.44
N ALA A 376 -6.99 -1.67 23.49
CA ALA A 376 -5.59 -1.42 23.79
C ALA A 376 -5.39 -0.16 24.68
N PRO A 377 -4.48 -0.21 25.65
CA PRO A 377 -4.12 0.94 26.47
C PRO A 377 -3.46 2.02 25.63
N LYS A 378 -3.63 3.28 26.02
CA LYS A 378 -2.99 4.43 25.37
C LYS A 378 -1.50 4.50 25.69
N VAL A 379 -0.69 4.83 24.69
CA VAL A 379 0.75 5.11 24.85
C VAL A 379 0.98 6.52 25.41
N ARG A 380 2.23 6.81 25.78
CA ARG A 380 2.64 8.19 26.11
C ARG A 380 2.60 9.04 24.86
N LYS A 381 2.39 10.35 25.01
CA LYS A 381 2.31 11.30 23.89
C LYS A 381 3.55 11.26 22.97
N ALA A 382 4.73 10.99 23.53
CA ALA A 382 5.98 10.90 22.79
C ALA A 382 6.06 9.68 21.83
N ASP A 383 5.26 8.64 22.10
CA ASP A 383 5.28 7.37 21.37
C ASP A 383 4.10 7.23 20.38
N VAL A 384 3.31 8.30 20.24
CA VAL A 384 2.19 8.40 19.29
C VAL A 384 2.71 8.60 17.87
N ALA A 385 2.04 7.97 16.90
CA ALA A 385 2.23 8.24 15.48
C ALA A 385 0.91 8.69 14.84
N GLY A 386 0.72 10.00 14.70
CA GLY A 386 -0.53 10.57 14.20
C GLY A 386 -1.73 10.20 15.09
N LYS A 387 -2.68 9.43 14.55
CA LYS A 387 -3.85 8.92 15.32
C LYS A 387 -3.60 7.61 16.07
N ARG A 388 -2.51 6.91 15.72
CA ARG A 388 -2.11 5.69 16.40
C ARG A 388 -1.58 6.07 17.77
N THR A 389 -2.46 5.94 18.75
CA THR A 389 -2.30 6.46 20.11
C THR A 389 -2.41 5.36 21.17
N SER A 390 -2.58 4.11 20.75
CA SER A 390 -2.67 2.95 21.63
C SER A 390 -1.54 1.99 21.29
N PHE A 391 -1.16 1.13 22.23
CA PHE A 391 -0.24 0.03 21.92
C PHE A 391 -0.83 -0.87 20.85
N GLU A 392 0.04 -1.53 20.09
CA GLU A 392 -0.33 -2.35 18.93
C GLU A 392 0.31 -3.73 19.06
N LEU A 393 -0.40 -4.75 18.59
CA LEU A 393 0.16 -6.09 18.40
C LEU A 393 0.78 -6.15 17.02
N HIS A 394 2.06 -6.50 16.97
CA HIS A 394 2.87 -6.63 15.77
C HIS A 394 3.31 -8.08 15.60
N HIS A 395 3.23 -8.60 14.38
CA HIS A 395 3.79 -9.91 14.02
C HIS A 395 5.29 -9.74 13.75
N ILE A 396 6.14 -10.45 14.49
CA ILE A 396 7.61 -10.37 14.41
C ILE A 396 8.09 -10.88 13.04
N GLU A 397 7.74 -12.12 12.72
CA GLU A 397 7.73 -12.63 11.36
C GLU A 397 6.39 -12.22 10.76
N LYS A 398 6.43 -11.45 9.68
CA LYS A 398 5.19 -10.94 9.09
C LYS A 398 4.33 -12.12 8.65
N VAL A 399 3.01 -11.99 8.80
CA VAL A 399 2.04 -12.91 8.17
C VAL A 399 2.24 -12.94 6.64
N SER A 400 2.72 -11.82 6.09
CA SER A 400 3.13 -11.71 4.69
C SER A 400 4.54 -12.26 4.39
N GLU A 401 5.22 -12.87 5.37
CA GLU A 401 6.55 -13.52 5.25
C GLU A 401 6.56 -15.01 5.70
N GLY A 402 5.51 -15.47 6.35
CA GLY A 402 5.27 -16.88 6.70
C GLY A 402 4.83 -17.04 8.15
N GLY A 403 4.83 -15.93 8.89
CA GLY A 403 4.57 -15.90 10.31
C GLY A 403 3.14 -16.29 10.67
N GLU A 404 3.04 -17.13 11.68
CA GLU A 404 1.79 -17.62 12.24
C GLU A 404 0.93 -16.48 12.81
N VAL A 405 -0.38 -16.52 12.53
CA VAL A 405 -1.30 -15.41 12.88
C VAL A 405 -1.60 -15.36 14.38
N TYR A 406 -1.75 -16.52 15.03
CA TYR A 406 -2.14 -16.66 16.44
C TYR A 406 -1.07 -17.30 17.33
N ASP A 407 0.15 -17.46 16.81
CA ASP A 407 1.29 -17.81 17.64
C ASP A 407 1.72 -16.60 18.46
N VAL A 408 1.55 -16.66 19.78
CA VAL A 408 1.92 -15.56 20.67
C VAL A 408 3.43 -15.31 20.71
N ASP A 409 4.25 -16.29 20.34
CA ASP A 409 5.71 -16.13 20.26
C ASP A 409 6.11 -15.34 19.00
N ASN A 410 5.23 -15.31 18.00
CA ASN A 410 5.35 -14.45 16.83
C ASN A 410 4.76 -13.04 17.06
N LEU A 411 4.33 -12.70 18.29
CA LEU A 411 3.71 -11.41 18.60
C LEU A 411 4.57 -10.55 19.53
N GLY A 412 4.67 -9.27 19.19
CA GLY A 412 5.25 -8.22 20.03
C GLY A 412 4.26 -7.08 20.27
N VAL A 413 4.24 -6.54 21.49
CA VAL A 413 3.52 -5.30 21.81
C VAL A 413 4.44 -4.11 21.52
N THR A 414 4.03 -3.28 20.57
CA THR A 414 4.82 -2.13 20.13
C THR A 414 4.12 -0.80 20.40
N THR A 415 4.88 0.27 20.58
CA THR A 415 4.34 1.62 20.45
C THR A 415 4.12 1.95 18.97
N PRO A 416 3.12 2.78 18.64
CA PRO A 416 2.87 3.19 17.26
C PRO A 416 4.06 3.77 16.51
N LYS A 417 4.84 4.61 17.19
CA LYS A 417 6.05 5.20 16.61
C LYS A 417 7.07 4.12 16.26
N HIS A 418 7.37 3.25 17.22
CA HIS A 418 8.35 2.17 17.03
C HIS A 418 7.89 1.15 15.98
N HIS A 419 6.61 0.83 15.94
CA HIS A 419 6.05 -0.06 14.92
C HIS A 419 6.26 0.48 13.50
N ILE A 420 6.17 1.80 13.30
CA ILE A 420 6.48 2.41 11.99
C ILE A 420 7.98 2.27 11.68
N ASP A 421 8.83 2.49 12.66
CA ASP A 421 10.29 2.41 12.46
C ASP A 421 10.71 0.98 12.11
N LEU A 422 10.08 -0.04 12.70
CA LEU A 422 10.29 -1.45 12.34
C LEU A 422 9.98 -1.75 10.86
N HIS A 423 8.91 -1.18 10.30
CA HIS A 423 8.56 -1.39 8.89
C HIS A 423 9.35 -0.51 7.92
N ARG A 424 10.04 0.53 8.41
CA ARG A 424 10.91 1.36 7.59
C ARG A 424 12.29 0.74 7.32
N GLY A 425 12.62 -0.36 7.99
CA GLY A 425 13.93 -1.00 7.89
C GLY A 425 15.01 -0.13 8.52
N LEU A 426 14.94 0.04 9.85
CA LEU A 426 15.84 0.82 10.72
C LEU A 426 15.94 2.33 10.42
#